data_AF-S5SW42-F1
#
_entry.id   AF-S5SW42-F1
#
_cell.length_a   1.000
_cell.length_b   1.000
_cell.length_c   1.000
_cell.angle_alpha   90.00
_cell.angle_beta   90.00
_cell.angle_gamma   90.00
#
_symmetry.space_group_name_H-M   'P 1'
#
loop_
_entity.id
_entity.type
_entity.pdbx_description
1 polymer ?
#
loop_
_entity_poly.entity_id
_entity_poly.type
_entity_poly.pdbx_seq_one_letter_code
_entity_poly.pdbx_strand_id
1 'polypeptide(L)'
;MAEVIVRDKIEDAGLADKVKITSAGMGGWHVGQGADRRAVEELRKAGYDGATHIASQVGPATLAADLIVALDTGHRSELIASGAEEDKVALLRDFDPAAEDNASVADPYYGGPEGFRTTRDQIEAAAPGIVDWIRARL
;
A
#
# COMPACT_ATOMS: atom_id res chain seq x y z
N MET A 1 0.21 -6.52 -0.37
CA MET A 1 -0.93 -6.40 -1.32
C MET A 1 -0.96 -5.02 -1.97
N ALA A 2 -0.97 -3.92 -1.21
CA ALA A 2 -1.01 -2.56 -1.77
C ALA A 2 0.08 -2.30 -2.81
N GLU A 3 1.35 -2.58 -2.49
CA GLU A 3 2.46 -2.42 -3.45
C GLU A 3 2.20 -3.14 -4.77
N VAL A 4 1.75 -4.39 -4.71
CA VAL A 4 1.53 -5.25 -5.89
C VAL A 4 0.43 -4.67 -6.77
N ILE A 5 -0.72 -4.33 -6.17
CA ILE A 5 -1.89 -3.84 -6.90
C ILE A 5 -1.61 -2.45 -7.48
N VAL A 6 -0.98 -1.56 -6.72
CA VAL A 6 -0.65 -0.21 -7.20
C VAL A 6 0.42 -0.26 -8.29
N ARG A 7 1.43 -1.14 -8.16
CA ARG A 7 2.44 -1.35 -9.20
C ARG A 7 1.81 -1.80 -10.51
N ASP A 8 0.93 -2.80 -10.46
CA ASP A 8 0.18 -3.28 -11.63
C ASP A 8 -0.61 -2.14 -12.30
N LYS A 9 -1.27 -1.29 -11.51
CA LYS A 9 -2.02 -0.13 -12.03
C LYS A 9 -1.13 0.97 -12.62
N ILE A 10 0.08 1.16 -12.07
CA ILE A 10 1.10 2.07 -12.63
C ILE A 10 1.63 1.52 -13.96
N GLU A 11 1.83 0.21 -14.07
CA GLU A 11 2.26 -0.49 -15.29
C GLU A 11 1.18 -0.39 -16.38
N ASP A 12 -0.07 -0.70 -16.06
CA ASP A 12 -1.24 -0.51 -16.94
C ASP A 12 -1.36 0.92 -17.45
N ALA A 13 -1.01 1.91 -16.61
CA ALA A 13 -1.03 3.32 -16.95
C ALA A 13 0.18 3.79 -17.79
N GLY A 14 1.16 2.92 -18.06
CA GLY A 14 2.38 3.25 -18.81
C GLY A 14 3.35 4.14 -18.04
N LEU A 15 3.34 4.06 -16.71
CA LEU A 15 4.12 4.93 -15.81
C LEU A 15 5.30 4.22 -15.12
N ALA A 16 5.52 2.93 -15.42
CA ALA A 16 6.53 2.09 -14.76
C ALA A 16 7.94 2.69 -14.76
N ASP A 17 8.36 3.31 -15.87
CA ASP A 17 9.69 3.91 -16.00
C ASP A 17 9.83 5.28 -15.30
N LYS A 18 8.73 5.84 -14.80
CA LYS A 18 8.68 7.17 -14.18
C LYS A 18 8.49 7.13 -12.67
N VAL A 19 8.10 5.98 -12.12
CA VAL A 19 7.70 5.86 -10.72
C VAL A 19 8.46 4.72 -10.05
N LYS A 20 9.13 5.06 -8.94
CA LYS A 20 9.67 4.04 -8.03
C LYS A 20 8.62 3.74 -6.96
N ILE A 21 8.14 2.51 -6.94
CA ILE A 21 7.26 2.00 -5.87
C ILE A 21 7.96 0.92 -5.05
N THR A 22 7.83 1.05 -3.73
CA THR A 22 8.35 0.14 -2.71
C THR A 22 7.34 0.05 -1.57
N SER A 23 7.41 -0.98 -0.72
CA SER A 23 6.67 -0.98 0.54
C SER A 23 7.51 -1.43 1.72
N ALA A 24 7.07 -1.05 2.92
CA ALA A 24 7.74 -1.30 4.18
C ALA A 24 6.73 -1.42 5.31
N GLY A 25 7.03 -2.25 6.31
CA GLY A 25 6.26 -2.35 7.56
C GLY A 25 6.89 -1.49 8.67
N MET A 26 6.08 -1.06 9.65
CA MET A 26 6.59 -0.33 10.81
C MET A 26 7.57 -1.17 11.63
N GLY A 27 7.27 -2.46 11.77
CA GLY A 27 8.10 -3.42 12.49
C GLY A 27 9.06 -4.24 11.63
N GLY A 28 10.11 -4.75 12.27
CA GLY A 28 11.15 -5.56 11.63
C GLY A 28 10.90 -7.08 11.58
N TRP A 29 9.80 -7.58 12.15
CA TRP A 29 9.58 -9.02 12.40
C TRP A 29 9.60 -9.91 11.15
N HIS A 30 9.24 -9.35 10.00
CA HIS A 30 9.14 -10.09 8.73
C HIS A 30 10.20 -9.69 7.70
N VAL A 31 11.18 -8.85 8.05
CA VAL A 31 12.17 -8.34 7.09
C VAL A 31 12.88 -9.51 6.38
N GLY A 32 12.93 -9.42 5.05
CA GLY A 32 13.54 -10.45 4.18
C GLY A 32 12.62 -11.64 3.87
N GLN A 33 11.44 -11.73 4.47
CA GLN A 33 10.46 -12.77 4.18
C GLN A 33 9.57 -12.36 3.00
N GLY A 34 9.01 -13.35 2.31
CA GLY A 34 7.96 -13.13 1.32
C GLY A 34 6.64 -12.68 1.95
N ALA A 35 5.69 -12.27 1.11
CA ALA A 35 4.34 -11.95 1.56
C ALA A 35 3.64 -13.16 2.22
N ASP A 36 2.72 -12.91 3.15
CA ASP A 36 1.88 -13.96 3.74
C ASP A 36 1.21 -14.80 2.64
N ARG A 37 1.27 -16.13 2.77
CA ARG A 37 0.77 -17.06 1.75
C ARG A 37 -0.70 -16.83 1.39
N ARG A 38 -1.53 -16.39 2.34
CA ARG A 38 -2.95 -16.06 2.10
C ARG A 38 -3.11 -14.80 1.26
N ALA A 39 -2.27 -13.80 1.50
CA ALA A 39 -2.20 -12.61 0.65
C ALA A 39 -1.74 -12.96 -0.77
N VAL A 40 -0.70 -13.80 -0.91
CA VAL A 40 -0.24 -14.27 -2.23
C VAL A 40 -1.35 -15.03 -2.96
N GLU A 41 -2.05 -15.93 -2.27
CA GLU A 41 -3.16 -16.67 -2.86
C GLU A 41 -4.31 -15.76 -3.27
N GLU A 42 -4.67 -14.76 -2.45
CA GLU A 42 -5.74 -13.82 -2.79
C GLU A 42 -5.38 -12.90 -3.96
N LEU A 43 -4.13 -12.42 -4.00
CA LEU A 43 -3.60 -11.66 -5.13
C LEU A 43 -3.63 -12.49 -6.42
N ARG A 44 -3.18 -13.75 -6.35
CA ARG A 44 -3.16 -14.67 -7.49
C ARG A 44 -4.57 -14.94 -8.03
N LYS A 45 -5.57 -15.11 -7.16
CA LYS A 45 -6.98 -15.27 -7.56
C LYS A 45 -7.53 -14.05 -8.32
N ALA A 46 -7.03 -12.85 -8.00
CA ALA A 46 -7.39 -11.61 -8.69
C ALA A 46 -6.52 -11.29 -9.91
N GLY A 47 -5.55 -12.15 -10.26
CA GLY A 47 -4.69 -11.96 -11.43
C GLY A 47 -3.40 -11.19 -11.17
N TYR A 48 -3.08 -10.88 -9.91
CA TYR A 48 -1.82 -10.21 -9.55
C TYR A 48 -0.72 -11.19 -9.14
N ASP A 49 0.54 -10.83 -9.39
CA ASP A 49 1.70 -11.57 -8.89
C ASP A 49 2.26 -10.95 -7.59
N GLY A 50 1.97 -11.59 -6.46
CA GLY A 50 2.52 -11.22 -5.16
C GLY A 50 3.76 -12.02 -4.75
N ALA A 51 4.25 -12.95 -5.57
CA ALA A 51 5.27 -13.93 -5.16
C ALA A 51 6.68 -13.32 -5.04
N THR A 52 6.93 -12.21 -5.72
CA THR A 52 8.24 -11.52 -5.74
C THR A 52 8.40 -10.49 -4.62
N HIS A 53 7.33 -10.20 -3.86
CA HIS A 53 7.40 -9.23 -2.77
C HIS A 53 8.30 -9.73 -1.65
N ILE A 54 9.16 -8.82 -1.15
CA ILE A 54 10.01 -9.05 0.02
C ILE A 54 9.74 -7.94 1.03
N ALA A 55 9.39 -8.35 2.25
CA ALA A 55 9.12 -7.42 3.33
C ALA A 55 10.38 -6.65 3.73
N SER A 56 10.22 -5.34 3.89
CA SER A 56 11.24 -4.43 4.40
C SER A 56 10.68 -3.64 5.58
N GLN A 57 11.55 -2.97 6.34
CA GLN A 57 11.14 -2.11 7.45
C GLN A 57 11.23 -0.64 7.04
N VAL A 58 10.33 0.18 7.58
CA VAL A 58 10.40 1.63 7.46
C VAL A 58 11.78 2.12 7.87
N GLY A 59 12.39 2.92 7.01
CA GLY A 59 13.70 3.51 7.23
C GLY A 59 13.88 4.82 6.46
N PRO A 60 15.09 5.38 6.44
CA PRO A 60 15.34 6.70 5.86
C PRO A 60 14.85 6.85 4.41
N ALA A 61 14.99 5.81 3.59
CA ALA A 61 14.51 5.83 2.21
C ALA A 61 12.98 5.89 2.10
N THR A 62 12.26 5.24 3.02
CA THR A 62 10.79 5.31 3.09
C THR A 62 10.35 6.70 3.52
N LEU A 63 10.99 7.26 4.54
CA LEU A 63 10.67 8.57 5.10
C LEU A 63 10.98 9.73 4.13
N ALA A 64 11.88 9.50 3.17
CA ALA A 64 12.24 10.46 2.13
C ALA A 64 11.40 10.36 0.85
N ALA A 65 10.40 9.47 0.79
CA ALA A 65 9.57 9.30 -0.41
C ALA A 65 8.68 10.54 -0.68
N ASP A 66 8.37 10.80 -1.95
CA ASP A 66 7.49 11.90 -2.37
C ASP A 66 6.02 11.71 -1.93
N LEU A 67 5.63 10.45 -1.71
CA LEU A 67 4.35 10.04 -1.14
C LEU A 67 4.56 8.78 -0.30
N ILE A 68 4.05 8.80 0.92
CA ILE A 68 4.01 7.66 1.84
C ILE A 68 2.54 7.32 2.08
N VAL A 69 2.14 6.12 1.67
CA VAL A 69 0.76 5.66 1.79
C VAL A 69 0.62 4.75 3.02
N ALA A 70 -0.01 5.25 4.07
CA ALA A 70 -0.30 4.50 5.29
C ALA A 70 -1.58 3.67 5.13
N LEU A 71 -1.61 2.46 5.70
CA LEU A 71 -2.80 1.60 5.62
C LEU A 71 -3.84 1.90 6.71
N ASP A 72 -3.44 2.54 7.81
CA ASP A 72 -4.36 2.98 8.85
C ASP A 72 -3.83 4.24 9.56
N THR A 73 -4.66 4.81 10.42
CA THR A 73 -4.35 6.04 11.16
C THR A 73 -3.20 5.86 12.16
N GLY A 74 -3.02 4.66 12.72
CA GLY A 74 -1.91 4.33 13.61
C GLY A 74 -0.58 4.36 12.86
N HIS A 75 -0.51 3.71 11.70
CA HIS A 75 0.64 3.77 10.79
C HIS A 75 0.95 5.22 10.40
N ARG A 76 -0.06 6.02 10.05
CA ARG A 76 0.13 7.46 9.74
C ARG A 76 0.76 8.20 10.91
N SER A 77 0.22 8.05 12.11
CA SER A 77 0.76 8.69 13.31
C SER A 77 2.20 8.26 13.61
N GLU A 78 2.50 6.97 13.46
CA GLU A 78 3.83 6.43 13.75
C GLU A 78 4.87 6.85 12.70
N LEU A 79 4.50 6.94 11.42
CA LEU A 79 5.36 7.48 10.36
C LEU A 79 5.73 8.94 10.62
N ILE A 80 4.76 9.78 10.98
CA ILE A 80 4.99 11.19 11.33
C ILE A 80 5.90 11.28 12.56
N ALA A 81 5.62 10.49 13.61
CA ALA A 81 6.47 10.43 14.81
C ALA A 81 7.90 9.95 14.49
N SER A 82 8.07 9.15 13.44
CA SER A 82 9.37 8.65 12.97
C SER A 82 10.11 9.63 12.04
N GLY A 83 9.52 10.80 11.74
CA GLY A 83 10.17 11.86 10.99
C GLY A 83 9.73 12.00 9.52
N ALA A 84 8.63 11.36 9.12
CA ALA A 84 8.00 11.66 7.83
C ALA A 84 7.39 13.07 7.83
N GLU A 85 7.50 13.78 6.71
CA GLU A 85 6.82 15.06 6.51
C GLU A 85 5.30 14.81 6.38
N GLU A 86 4.49 15.48 7.21
CA GLU A 86 3.06 15.18 7.34
C GLU A 86 2.28 15.35 6.03
N ASP A 87 2.65 16.33 5.20
CA ASP A 87 2.05 16.59 3.89
C ASP A 87 2.36 15.51 2.84
N LYS A 88 3.36 14.66 3.10
CA LYS A 88 3.71 13.50 2.26
C LYS A 88 3.05 12.20 2.73
N VAL A 89 2.40 12.18 3.90
CA VAL A 89 1.74 10.97 4.44
C VAL A 89 0.22 11.03 4.23
N ALA A 90 -0.29 10.16 3.37
CA ALA A 90 -1.72 10.00 3.12
C ALA A 90 -2.18 8.59 3.55
N LEU A 91 -3.46 8.45 3.90
CA LEU A 91 -4.05 7.11 4.05
C LEU A 91 -4.36 6.55 2.68
N LEU A 92 -4.23 5.23 2.52
CA LEU A 92 -4.58 4.56 1.28
C LEU A 92 -6.03 4.85 0.88
N ARG A 93 -6.94 4.83 1.85
CA ARG A 93 -8.37 5.04 1.60
C ARG A 93 -8.70 6.49 1.24
N ASP A 94 -7.80 7.46 1.44
CA ASP A 94 -8.02 8.85 0.98
C ASP A 94 -8.07 8.93 -0.56
N PHE A 95 -7.58 7.90 -1.26
CA PHE A 95 -7.63 7.79 -2.71
C PHE A 95 -8.84 6.98 -3.23
N ASP A 96 -9.69 6.45 -2.33
CA ASP A 96 -10.96 5.81 -2.70
C ASP A 96 -12.10 6.85 -2.62
N PRO A 97 -12.75 7.20 -3.74
CA PRO A 97 -13.80 8.21 -3.76
C PRO A 97 -15.06 7.82 -2.97
N ALA A 98 -15.22 6.55 -2.59
CA ALA A 98 -16.31 6.04 -1.79
C ALA A 98 -15.94 5.86 -0.30
N ALA A 99 -14.70 6.13 0.10
CA ALA A 99 -14.29 6.04 1.49
C ALA A 99 -14.73 7.25 2.31
N GLU A 100 -14.99 7.00 3.59
CA GLU A 100 -15.14 8.06 4.58
C GLU A 100 -13.76 8.69 4.90
N ASP A 101 -13.78 9.94 5.35
CA ASP A 101 -12.57 10.63 5.80
C ASP A 101 -11.85 9.85 6.91
N ASN A 102 -10.52 9.73 6.80
CA ASN A 102 -9.68 8.98 7.73
C ASN A 102 -9.96 7.48 7.81
N ALA A 103 -10.63 6.90 6.80
CA ALA A 103 -10.86 5.46 6.76
C ALA A 103 -9.53 4.67 6.76
N SER A 104 -9.48 3.62 7.57
CA SER A 104 -8.38 2.66 7.56
C SER A 104 -8.71 1.48 6.64
N VAL A 105 -7.68 0.87 6.07
CA VAL A 105 -7.78 -0.42 5.42
C VAL A 105 -8.02 -1.48 6.50
N ALA A 106 -8.97 -2.38 6.27
CA ALA A 106 -9.25 -3.47 7.18
C ALA A 106 -8.02 -4.40 7.26
N ASP A 107 -7.59 -4.70 8.48
CA ASP A 107 -6.49 -5.65 8.69
C ASP A 107 -6.97 -7.07 8.31
N PRO A 108 -6.31 -7.72 7.33
CA PRO A 108 -6.74 -9.02 6.82
C PRO A 108 -6.60 -10.15 7.85
N TYR A 109 -5.76 -10.00 8.88
CA TYR A 109 -5.54 -11.02 9.90
C TYR A 109 -6.71 -11.13 10.89
N TYR A 110 -7.50 -10.07 11.05
CA TYR A 110 -8.65 -10.03 11.94
C TYR A 110 -10.00 -10.22 11.21
N GLY A 111 -10.01 -10.23 9.88
CA GLY A 111 -11.23 -10.30 9.06
C GLY A 111 -11.81 -11.70 8.84
N GLY A 112 -11.32 -12.73 9.53
CA GLY A 112 -11.79 -14.10 9.33
C GLY A 112 -11.49 -14.64 7.92
N PRO A 113 -12.34 -15.54 7.36
CA PRO A 113 -12.09 -16.16 6.04
C PRO A 113 -11.97 -15.18 4.88
N GLU A 114 -12.68 -14.05 4.94
CA GLU A 114 -12.76 -13.04 3.86
C GLU A 114 -11.87 -11.82 4.11
N GLY A 115 -11.03 -11.84 5.15
CA GLY A 115 -10.22 -10.67 5.54
C GLY A 115 -9.34 -10.19 4.41
N PHE A 116 -8.57 -11.09 3.79
CA PHE A 116 -7.70 -10.76 2.67
C PHE A 116 -8.46 -10.25 1.44
N ARG A 117 -9.66 -10.77 1.16
CA ARG A 117 -10.52 -10.31 0.08
C ARG A 117 -10.99 -8.88 0.33
N THR A 118 -11.49 -8.60 1.54
CA THR A 118 -11.92 -7.25 1.95
C THR A 118 -10.79 -6.24 1.82
N THR A 119 -9.61 -6.57 2.34
CA THR A 119 -8.42 -5.71 2.24
C THR A 119 -8.03 -5.50 0.77
N ARG A 120 -8.08 -6.53 -0.08
CA ARG A 120 -7.82 -6.39 -1.53
C ARG A 120 -8.82 -5.44 -2.18
N ASP A 121 -10.12 -5.65 -1.98
CA ASP A 121 -11.19 -4.85 -2.58
C ASP A 121 -11.03 -3.36 -2.21
N GLN A 122 -10.66 -3.07 -0.96
CA GLN A 122 -10.38 -1.70 -0.48
C GLN A 122 -9.14 -1.07 -1.13
N ILE A 123 -8.11 -1.88 -1.40
CA ILE A 123 -6.90 -1.42 -2.10
C ILE A 123 -7.21 -1.14 -3.57
N GLU A 124 -7.95 -2.02 -4.23
CA GLU A 124 -8.35 -1.87 -5.63
C GLU A 124 -9.21 -0.64 -5.85
N ALA A 125 -10.12 -0.33 -4.92
CA ALA A 125 -10.95 0.88 -4.97
C ALA A 125 -10.13 2.18 -4.91
N ALA A 126 -9.02 2.19 -4.18
CA ALA A 126 -8.16 3.35 -3.99
C ALA A 126 -7.05 3.50 -5.04
N ALA A 127 -6.60 2.40 -5.66
CA ALA A 127 -5.45 2.40 -6.56
C ALA A 127 -5.57 3.38 -7.74
N PRO A 128 -6.74 3.58 -8.39
CA PRO A 128 -6.90 4.60 -9.43
C PRO A 128 -6.58 6.02 -8.95
N GLY A 129 -7.01 6.39 -7.73
CA GLY A 129 -6.72 7.72 -7.18
C GLY A 129 -5.23 7.97 -6.95
N ILE A 130 -4.47 6.93 -6.60
CA ILE A 130 -3.01 7.02 -6.50
C ILE A 130 -2.38 7.25 -7.88
N VAL A 131 -2.85 6.55 -8.91
CA VAL A 131 -2.37 6.75 -10.29
C VAL A 131 -2.66 8.18 -10.77
N ASP A 132 -3.84 8.72 -10.46
CA ASP A 132 -4.18 10.10 -10.81
C ASP A 132 -3.34 11.13 -10.05
N TRP A 133 -3.06 10.88 -8.76
CA TRP A 133 -2.14 11.71 -7.97
C TRP A 133 -0.74 11.76 -8.58
N ILE A 134 -0.24 10.61 -9.07
CA ILE A 134 1.06 10.50 -9.75
C ILE A 134 1.02 11.30 -11.05
N ARG A 135 0.00 11.11 -11.90
CA ARG A 135 -0.13 11.81 -13.19
C ARG A 135 -0.12 13.32 -13.04
N ALA A 136 -0.69 13.85 -11.96
CA ALA A 136 -0.71 15.29 -11.70
C ALA A 136 0.66 15.89 -11.33
N ARG A 137 1.70 15.05 -11.11
CA ARG A 137 3.02 15.46 -10.60
C ARG A 137 4.19 15.04 -11.50
N LEU A 138 3.92 14.41 -12.64
CA LEU A 138 4.90 14.06 -13.67
C LEU A 138 4.98 15.14 -14.75
#